data_AF-A0A9D1SHA2-F1
#
_entry.id   AF-A0A9D1SHA2-F1
#
_cell.length_a   1.000
_cell.length_b   1.000
_cell.length_c   1.000
_cell.angle_alpha   90.00
_cell.angle_beta   90.00
_cell.angle_gamma   90.00
#
_symmetry.space_group_name_H-M   'P 1'
#
loop_
_entity.id
_entity.type
_entity.pdbx_description
1 polymer ?
#
loop_
_entity_poly.entity_id
_entity_poly.type
_entity_poly.pdbx_seq_one_letter_code
_entity_poly.pdbx_strand_id
1 'polypeptide(L)'
;MYRQRKWVPLLILILLSALILAACNDDPVEGVRSIELEDGALKEVYRVDEQIDFDNAFLLVTYTTGRVQRTKLTPNMVSGFSTDVPTNASTLTVQFAGFKIEWIYRVIGSSEAANSFRLNLTEGENRVIGVSCSGTENFPALGVMFEVVMTGMKLDYSLVPEDAVTVSADMNYSVNAEASSFKIVLWAKDGRTAMTDGALISFKIKKDGAEKAVLTLQRATVSDGDGDYTVPQSTIEII
;
A
#
# COMPACT_ATOMS: atom_id res chain seq x y z
N MET A 1 11.47 17.60 89.02
CA MET A 1 12.27 16.45 88.51
C MET A 1 11.36 15.52 87.72
N TYR A 2 11.36 15.61 86.39
CA TYR A 2 10.54 14.76 85.51
C TYR A 2 11.33 13.48 85.19
N ARG A 3 10.93 12.35 85.78
CA ARG A 3 11.58 11.05 85.64
C ARG A 3 11.24 10.46 84.27
N GLN A 4 12.01 10.84 83.24
CA GLN A 4 11.91 10.30 81.88
C GLN A 4 11.93 8.75 81.93
N ARG A 5 10.78 8.13 81.65
CA ARG A 5 10.65 6.67 81.53
C ARG A 5 11.51 6.25 80.33
N LYS A 6 12.67 5.64 80.59
CA LYS A 6 13.65 5.16 79.58
C LYS A 6 13.06 4.27 78.46
N TRP A 7 11.80 3.85 78.61
CA TRP A 7 11.06 3.00 77.69
C TRP A 7 10.30 3.78 76.60
N VAL A 8 10.04 5.07 76.82
CA VAL A 8 9.35 5.95 75.85
C VAL A 8 10.16 6.14 74.56
N PRO A 9 11.47 6.45 74.58
CA PRO A 9 12.25 6.55 73.34
C PRO A 9 12.37 5.20 72.61
N LEU A 10 12.31 4.08 73.34
CA LEU A 10 12.38 2.74 72.78
C LEU A 10 11.07 2.36 72.06
N LEU A 11 9.93 2.75 72.63
CA LEU A 11 8.61 2.62 72.00
C LEU A 11 8.48 3.49 70.74
N ILE A 12 9.00 4.72 70.77
CA ILE A 12 9.00 5.62 69.60
C ILE A 12 9.88 5.04 68.48
N LEU A 13 11.04 4.46 68.79
CA LEU A 13 11.92 3.84 67.79
C LEU A 13 11.27 2.62 67.12
N ILE A 14 10.53 1.80 67.88
CA ILE A 14 9.79 0.64 67.37
C ILE A 14 8.61 1.09 66.48
N LEU A 15 7.91 2.16 66.87
CA LEU A 15 6.84 2.74 66.05
C LEU A 15 7.39 3.38 64.77
N LEU A 16 8.54 4.06 64.85
CA LEU A 16 9.23 4.64 63.68
C LEU A 16 9.74 3.53 62.75
N SER A 17 10.24 2.40 63.27
CA SER A 17 10.66 1.26 62.44
C SER A 17 9.47 0.54 61.79
N ALA A 18 8.33 0.45 62.49
CA ALA A 18 7.11 -0.13 61.93
C ALA A 18 6.50 0.76 60.82
N LEU A 19 6.66 2.08 60.91
CA LEU A 19 6.28 3.04 59.86
C LEU A 19 7.20 2.94 58.62
N ILE A 20 8.47 2.57 58.78
CA ILE A 20 9.40 2.38 57.65
C ILE A 20 9.15 1.04 56.94
N LEU A 21 8.73 -0.01 57.65
CA LEU A 21 8.39 -1.32 57.08
C LEU A 21 7.07 -1.32 56.27
N ALA A 22 6.14 -0.41 56.56
CA ALA A 22 4.90 -0.25 55.79
C ALA A 22 5.06 0.56 54.49
N ALA A 23 6.26 1.07 54.20
CA ALA A 23 6.56 1.88 53.01
C ALA A 23 7.13 1.07 51.83
N CYS A 24 7.37 -0.24 51.99
CA CYS A 24 7.55 -1.13 50.85
C CYS A 24 6.19 -1.61 50.36
N ASN A 25 5.44 -0.74 49.69
CA ASN A 25 4.53 -1.24 48.67
C ASN A 25 5.44 -1.68 47.52
N ASP A 26 5.52 -2.98 47.27
CA ASP A 26 6.00 -3.46 45.98
C ASP A 26 5.16 -2.72 44.94
N ASP A 27 5.80 -1.87 44.11
CA ASP A 27 5.11 -1.24 42.99
C ASP A 27 4.39 -2.37 42.25
N PRO A 28 3.06 -2.30 42.06
CA PRO A 28 2.34 -3.38 41.41
C PRO A 28 3.00 -3.62 40.06
N VAL A 29 3.46 -4.85 39.82
CA VAL A 29 4.05 -5.24 38.54
C VAL A 29 3.05 -4.86 37.46
N GLU A 30 3.38 -3.80 36.71
CA GLU A 30 2.46 -3.15 35.78
C GLU A 30 2.35 -4.03 34.52
N GLY A 31 1.41 -4.96 34.57
CA GLY A 31 1.08 -5.84 33.45
C GLY A 31 0.01 -5.23 32.56
N VAL A 32 0.00 -5.58 31.28
CA VAL A 32 -1.10 -5.21 30.36
C VAL A 32 -2.31 -6.09 30.65
N ARG A 33 -3.47 -5.46 30.85
CA ARG A 33 -4.76 -6.13 31.10
C ARG A 33 -5.59 -6.26 29.82
N SER A 34 -5.64 -5.22 29.01
CA SER A 34 -6.34 -5.21 27.72
C SER A 34 -5.75 -4.15 26.78
N ILE A 35 -6.02 -4.32 25.49
CA ILE A 35 -5.73 -3.36 24.43
C ILE A 35 -6.98 -3.11 23.62
N GLU A 36 -7.18 -1.87 23.20
CA GLU A 36 -8.26 -1.45 22.32
C GLU A 36 -7.69 -0.49 21.26
N LEU A 37 -8.27 -0.48 20.06
CA LEU A 37 -7.99 0.54 19.06
C LEU A 37 -8.72 1.82 19.45
N GLU A 38 -8.02 2.95 19.39
CA GLU A 38 -8.68 4.26 19.50
C GLU A 38 -9.60 4.46 18.29
N ASP A 39 -10.73 5.15 18.49
CA ASP A 39 -11.68 5.43 17.40
C ASP A 39 -10.98 6.15 16.25
N GLY A 40 -11.15 5.61 15.03
CA GLY A 40 -10.52 6.14 13.83
C GLY A 40 -9.03 5.79 13.68
N ALA A 41 -8.44 4.99 14.57
CA ALA A 41 -7.05 4.54 14.44
C ALA A 41 -6.80 3.76 13.14
N LEU A 42 -7.80 3.05 12.63
CA LEU A 42 -7.76 2.32 11.36
C LEU A 42 -9.00 2.62 10.53
N LYS A 43 -8.84 2.64 9.21
CA LYS A 43 -9.95 2.78 8.27
C LYS A 43 -10.64 1.43 8.05
N GLU A 44 -11.92 1.46 7.72
CA GLU A 44 -12.65 0.29 7.21
C GLU A 44 -12.51 0.15 5.68
N VAL A 45 -12.10 1.23 5.00
CA VAL A 45 -12.01 1.31 3.54
C VAL A 45 -10.67 1.93 3.15
N TYR A 46 -9.86 1.17 2.41
CA TYR A 46 -8.59 1.59 1.84
C TYR A 46 -8.66 1.59 0.33
N ARG A 47 -7.90 2.44 -0.34
CA ARG A 47 -7.64 2.31 -1.77
C ARG A 47 -6.56 1.28 -2.05
N VAL A 48 -6.51 0.79 -3.28
CA VAL A 48 -5.35 0.04 -3.76
C VAL A 48 -4.07 0.85 -3.52
N ASP A 49 -3.03 0.17 -3.04
CA ASP A 49 -1.73 0.71 -2.61
C ASP A 49 -1.76 1.69 -1.42
N GLU A 50 -2.93 1.96 -0.82
CA GLU A 50 -3.05 2.86 0.33
C GLU A 50 -2.45 2.24 1.59
N GLN A 51 -1.50 2.95 2.21
CA GLN A 51 -0.86 2.52 3.45
C GLN A 51 -1.66 2.95 4.69
N ILE A 52 -1.45 2.26 5.81
CA ILE A 52 -1.96 2.71 7.12
C ILE A 52 -1.26 4.02 7.51
N ASP A 53 -2.06 5.01 7.91
CA ASP A 53 -1.56 6.24 8.51
C ASP A 53 -1.18 6.01 9.98
N PHE A 54 0.05 5.56 10.22
CA PHE A 54 0.55 5.32 11.57
C PHE A 54 0.73 6.60 12.39
N ASP A 55 0.72 7.79 11.79
CA ASP A 55 0.85 9.05 12.53
C ASP A 55 -0.40 9.36 13.36
N ASN A 56 -1.55 8.88 12.90
CA ASN A 56 -2.84 9.07 13.56
C ASN A 56 -3.43 7.78 14.17
N ALA A 57 -2.71 6.65 14.13
CA ALA A 57 -3.16 5.38 14.69
C ALA A 57 -2.67 5.16 16.12
N PHE A 58 -3.60 4.99 17.07
CA PHE A 58 -3.28 4.79 18.49
C PHE A 58 -4.03 3.61 19.11
N LEU A 59 -3.38 2.99 20.09
CA LEU A 59 -3.93 1.96 20.97
C LEU A 59 -4.19 2.56 22.36
N LEU A 60 -5.30 2.18 22.97
CA LEU A 60 -5.59 2.38 24.38
C LEU A 60 -5.20 1.11 25.14
N VAL A 61 -4.13 1.21 25.92
CA VAL A 61 -3.59 0.11 26.73
C VAL A 61 -4.07 0.29 28.15
N THR A 62 -4.83 -0.68 28.67
CA THR A 62 -5.26 -0.69 30.07
C THR A 62 -4.35 -1.62 30.85
N TYR A 63 -3.71 -1.11 31.90
CA TYR A 63 -2.85 -1.88 32.77
C TYR A 63 -3.63 -2.55 33.92
N THR A 64 -3.03 -3.54 34.56
CA THR A 64 -3.59 -4.23 35.74
C THR A 64 -3.87 -3.26 36.90
N THR A 65 -3.16 -2.14 36.96
CA THR A 65 -3.35 -1.03 37.91
C THR A 65 -4.59 -0.17 37.62
N GLY A 66 -5.25 -0.37 36.47
CA GLY A 66 -6.39 0.44 36.00
C GLY A 66 -5.99 1.71 35.24
N ARG A 67 -4.69 2.02 35.15
CA ARG A 67 -4.18 3.11 34.32
C ARG A 67 -4.43 2.81 32.84
N VAL A 68 -4.87 3.81 32.10
CA VAL A 68 -4.98 3.77 30.63
C VAL A 68 -3.88 4.62 30.01
N GLN A 69 -3.16 4.06 29.04
CA GLN A 69 -2.12 4.74 28.29
C GLN A 69 -2.41 4.71 26.80
N ARG A 70 -2.32 5.88 26.17
CA ARG A 70 -2.36 6.03 24.72
C ARG A 70 -0.98 5.71 24.14
N THR A 71 -0.91 4.70 23.28
CA THR A 71 0.33 4.20 22.66
C THR A 71 0.22 4.30 21.15
N LYS A 72 1.22 4.88 20.47
CA LYS A 72 1.23 4.97 19.01
C LYS A 72 1.33 3.56 18.41
N LEU A 73 0.47 3.25 17.44
CA LEU A 73 0.55 2.01 16.67
C LEU A 73 1.78 2.07 15.75
N THR A 74 2.52 0.97 15.64
CA THR A 74 3.72 0.89 14.79
C THR A 74 3.62 -0.27 13.80
N PRO A 75 4.33 -0.23 12.65
CA PRO A 75 4.22 -1.26 11.62
C PRO A 75 4.48 -2.69 12.11
N ASN A 76 5.42 -2.87 13.05
CA ASN A 76 5.73 -4.17 13.65
C ASN A 76 4.62 -4.75 14.54
N MET A 77 3.60 -3.95 14.90
CA MET A 77 2.42 -4.41 15.63
C MET A 77 1.33 -4.91 14.68
N VAL A 78 1.42 -4.66 13.37
CA VAL A 78 0.38 -4.98 12.39
C VAL A 78 0.87 -6.10 11.47
N SER A 79 0.00 -7.08 11.21
CA SER A 79 0.23 -8.13 10.21
C SER A 79 -1.05 -8.44 9.45
N GLY A 80 -0.93 -9.04 8.25
CA GLY A 80 -2.09 -9.38 7.41
C GLY A 80 -2.72 -8.21 6.65
N PHE A 81 -2.14 -7.01 6.73
CA PHE A 81 -2.56 -5.87 5.94
C PHE A 81 -1.97 -5.94 4.52
N SER A 82 -2.81 -5.90 3.49
CA SER A 82 -2.44 -5.76 2.09
C SER A 82 -3.54 -4.99 1.35
N THR A 83 -3.13 -4.06 0.51
CA THR A 83 -4.01 -3.28 -0.37
C THR A 83 -3.67 -3.51 -1.83
N ASP A 84 -3.00 -4.61 -2.16
CA ASP A 84 -2.48 -4.85 -3.50
C ASP A 84 -3.62 -5.09 -4.51
N VAL A 85 -4.76 -5.60 -4.03
CA VAL A 85 -5.94 -5.90 -4.84
C VAL A 85 -7.23 -5.45 -4.13
N PRO A 86 -8.28 -5.06 -4.88
CA PRO A 86 -9.59 -4.81 -4.31
C PRO A 86 -10.16 -6.05 -3.60
N THR A 87 -10.78 -5.85 -2.43
CA THR A 87 -11.39 -6.91 -1.63
C THR A 87 -12.73 -6.46 -1.04
N ASN A 88 -13.67 -7.39 -0.91
CA ASN A 88 -14.94 -7.12 -0.22
C ASN A 88 -14.79 -7.14 1.32
N ALA A 89 -13.84 -7.94 1.81
CA ALA A 89 -13.44 -8.03 3.20
C ALA A 89 -12.05 -8.67 3.30
N SER A 90 -11.21 -8.09 4.14
CA SER A 90 -9.87 -8.56 4.51
C SER A 90 -9.67 -8.30 6.00
N THR A 91 -8.83 -9.11 6.64
CA THR A 91 -8.56 -9.00 8.08
C THR A 91 -7.09 -8.70 8.30
N LEU A 92 -6.81 -7.67 9.10
CA LEU A 92 -5.48 -7.43 9.65
C LEU A 92 -5.51 -7.73 11.15
N THR A 93 -4.35 -8.13 11.68
CA THR A 93 -4.17 -8.42 13.10
C THR A 93 -3.22 -7.40 13.71
N VAL A 94 -3.65 -6.75 14.78
CA VAL A 94 -2.82 -5.91 15.65
C VAL A 94 -2.39 -6.71 16.87
N GLN A 95 -1.09 -6.78 17.16
CA GLN A 95 -0.53 -7.48 18.30
C GLN A 95 0.30 -6.56 19.20
N PHE A 96 0.00 -6.58 20.50
CA PHE A 96 0.76 -5.84 21.52
C PHE A 96 0.79 -6.59 22.85
N ALA A 97 1.96 -6.74 23.45
CA ALA A 97 2.16 -7.41 24.75
C ALA A 97 1.46 -8.78 24.89
N GLY A 98 1.35 -9.54 23.80
CA GLY A 98 0.70 -10.85 23.76
C GLY A 98 -0.81 -10.82 23.46
N PHE A 99 -1.44 -9.65 23.49
CA PHE A 99 -2.85 -9.46 23.10
C PHE A 99 -2.99 -9.24 21.59
N LYS A 100 -4.14 -9.62 21.04
CA LYS A 100 -4.47 -9.51 19.62
C LYS A 100 -5.81 -8.83 19.40
N ILE A 101 -5.89 -7.98 18.38
CA ILE A 101 -7.13 -7.39 17.86
C ILE A 101 -7.21 -7.72 16.38
N GLU A 102 -8.33 -8.26 15.94
CA GLU A 102 -8.64 -8.44 14.51
C GLU A 102 -9.44 -7.24 14.03
N TRP A 103 -9.04 -6.67 12.89
CA TRP A 103 -9.72 -5.54 12.27
C TRP A 103 -10.09 -5.88 10.83
N ILE A 104 -11.38 -5.73 10.51
CA ILE A 104 -11.91 -6.00 9.16
C ILE A 104 -11.87 -4.70 8.36
N TYR A 105 -11.31 -4.76 7.17
CA TYR A 105 -11.30 -3.68 6.21
C TYR A 105 -11.67 -4.21 4.82
N ARG A 106 -11.95 -3.29 3.90
CA ARG A 106 -12.10 -3.61 2.48
C ARG A 106 -11.19 -2.71 1.65
N VAL A 107 -10.75 -3.24 0.52
CA VAL A 107 -9.93 -2.48 -0.43
C VAL A 107 -10.78 -2.14 -1.63
N ILE A 108 -10.95 -0.84 -1.88
CA ILE A 108 -11.61 -0.33 -3.07
C ILE A 108 -10.54 0.06 -4.07
N GLY A 109 -10.79 -0.16 -5.36
CA GLY A 109 -9.99 0.52 -6.38
C GLY A 109 -10.07 2.03 -6.17
N SER A 110 -8.97 2.76 -6.33
CA SER A 110 -9.06 4.21 -6.52
C SER A 110 -9.97 4.43 -7.72
N SER A 111 -11.15 5.02 -7.50
CA SER A 111 -12.08 5.55 -8.50
C SER A 111 -11.78 5.07 -9.93
N GLU A 112 -12.39 3.93 -10.28
CA GLU A 112 -12.34 3.23 -11.58
C GLU A 112 -11.14 2.29 -11.84
N ALA A 113 -11.21 1.11 -11.23
CA ALA A 113 -10.98 -0.12 -11.97
C ALA A 113 -12.12 -1.08 -11.63
N ALA A 114 -13.23 -0.99 -12.38
CA ALA A 114 -14.35 -1.92 -12.28
C ALA A 114 -13.97 -3.34 -12.75
N ASN A 115 -12.72 -3.54 -13.18
CA ASN A 115 -12.20 -4.78 -13.74
C ASN A 115 -10.82 -5.16 -13.18
N SER A 116 -10.44 -6.41 -13.45
CA SER A 116 -9.15 -7.02 -13.12
C SER A 116 -8.02 -6.64 -14.09
N PHE A 117 -8.33 -5.96 -15.20
CA PHE A 117 -7.34 -5.66 -16.23
C PHE A 117 -6.30 -4.67 -15.72
N ARG A 118 -5.03 -4.98 -15.93
CA ARG A 118 -3.89 -4.12 -15.56
C ARG A 118 -2.95 -3.97 -16.74
N LEU A 119 -2.26 -2.83 -16.76
CA LEU A 119 -1.15 -2.57 -17.67
C LEU A 119 0.12 -2.39 -16.86
N ASN A 120 1.19 -3.06 -17.29
CA ASN A 120 2.47 -3.06 -16.60
C ASN A 120 3.56 -2.57 -17.55
N LEU A 121 4.47 -1.75 -17.03
CA LEU A 121 5.67 -1.34 -17.74
C LEU A 121 6.86 -2.21 -17.30
N THR A 122 7.65 -2.67 -18.27
CA THR A 122 8.89 -3.39 -18.02
C THR A 122 10.03 -2.79 -18.81
N GLU A 123 11.23 -2.71 -18.22
CA GLU A 123 12.45 -2.40 -18.94
C GLU A 123 13.17 -3.69 -19.30
N GLY A 124 13.42 -3.88 -20.60
CA GLY A 124 14.22 -4.97 -21.16
C GLY A 124 15.61 -4.49 -21.59
N GLU A 125 16.35 -5.39 -22.22
CA GLU A 125 17.69 -5.09 -22.75
C GLU A 125 17.66 -3.96 -23.78
N ASN A 126 18.76 -3.21 -23.86
CA ASN A 126 18.92 -2.09 -24.80
C ASN A 126 17.79 -1.04 -24.72
N ARG A 127 17.23 -0.82 -23.52
CA ARG A 127 16.16 0.17 -23.26
C ARG A 127 14.92 -0.05 -24.12
N VAL A 128 14.60 -1.32 -24.34
CA VAL A 128 13.29 -1.73 -24.87
C VAL A 128 12.33 -1.68 -23.70
N ILE A 129 11.29 -0.87 -23.79
CA ILE A 129 10.19 -0.87 -22.83
C ILE A 129 9.08 -1.76 -23.35
N GLY A 130 8.65 -2.70 -22.52
CA GLY A 130 7.46 -3.50 -22.75
C GLY A 130 6.26 -2.91 -22.02
N VAL A 131 5.10 -2.95 -22.68
CA VAL A 131 3.80 -2.84 -22.03
C VAL A 131 3.16 -4.23 -22.10
N SER A 132 2.84 -4.79 -20.95
CA SER A 132 2.07 -6.03 -20.85
C SER A 132 0.72 -5.77 -20.20
N CYS A 133 -0.23 -6.68 -20.44
CA CYS A 133 -1.47 -6.74 -19.71
C CYS A 133 -1.56 -7.98 -18.83
N SER A 134 -2.38 -7.89 -17.79
CA SER A 134 -2.74 -9.02 -16.93
C SER A 134 -4.19 -8.91 -16.46
N GLY A 135 -4.75 -10.01 -15.98
CA GLY A 135 -6.11 -10.07 -15.45
C GLY A 135 -7.20 -10.14 -16.52
N THR A 136 -6.87 -10.56 -17.75
CA THR A 136 -7.83 -10.77 -18.84
C THR A 136 -8.70 -12.02 -18.64
N GLU A 137 -8.29 -12.95 -17.78
CA GLU A 137 -9.06 -14.15 -17.43
C GLU A 137 -10.45 -13.86 -16.86
N ASN A 138 -10.61 -12.72 -16.18
CA ASN A 138 -11.86 -12.27 -15.56
C ASN A 138 -12.44 -11.02 -16.25
N PHE A 139 -11.83 -10.57 -17.37
CA PHE A 139 -12.27 -9.41 -18.11
C PHE A 139 -11.94 -9.55 -19.61
N PRO A 140 -12.93 -9.70 -20.50
CA PRO A 140 -12.69 -9.90 -21.93
C PRO A 140 -12.30 -8.57 -22.60
N ALA A 141 -11.04 -8.15 -22.44
CA ALA A 141 -10.54 -6.91 -23.02
C ALA A 141 -10.52 -6.97 -24.56
N LEU A 142 -11.48 -6.31 -25.21
CA LEU A 142 -11.56 -6.19 -26.67
C LEU A 142 -10.81 -4.97 -27.20
N GLY A 143 -10.61 -3.96 -26.35
CA GLY A 143 -9.85 -2.76 -26.69
C GLY A 143 -9.16 -2.15 -25.49
N VAL A 144 -8.02 -1.51 -25.71
CA VAL A 144 -7.32 -0.76 -24.68
C VAL A 144 -6.70 0.50 -25.28
N MET A 145 -6.85 1.62 -24.59
CA MET A 145 -6.15 2.86 -24.86
C MET A 145 -5.31 3.21 -23.65
N PHE A 146 -4.10 3.72 -23.87
CA PHE A 146 -3.30 4.31 -22.80
C PHE A 146 -2.33 5.35 -23.35
N GLU A 147 -1.87 6.23 -22.47
CA GLU A 147 -0.82 7.20 -22.76
C GLU A 147 0.40 6.89 -21.91
N VAL A 148 1.57 6.86 -22.53
CA VAL A 148 2.85 6.79 -21.82
C VAL A 148 3.49 8.17 -21.87
N VAL A 149 3.81 8.71 -20.71
CA VAL A 149 4.52 9.98 -20.54
C VAL A 149 5.92 9.71 -20.04
N MET A 150 6.89 10.41 -20.63
CA MET A 150 8.31 10.27 -20.34
C MET A 150 8.85 11.58 -19.73
N THR A 151 9.55 11.46 -18.59
CA THR A 151 10.28 12.56 -17.96
C THR A 151 11.77 12.23 -17.97
N GLY A 152 12.62 13.14 -18.46
CA GLY A 152 14.08 12.91 -18.57
C GLY A 152 14.51 12.02 -19.75
N MET A 153 13.56 11.60 -20.59
CA MET A 153 13.80 10.83 -21.82
C MET A 153 13.03 11.42 -22.98
N LYS A 154 13.46 11.08 -24.19
CA LYS A 154 12.73 11.36 -25.42
C LYS A 154 12.47 10.07 -26.17
N LEU A 155 11.35 10.05 -26.87
CA LEU A 155 11.08 8.98 -27.81
C LEU A 155 12.14 8.98 -28.91
N ASP A 156 12.67 7.81 -29.23
CA ASP A 156 13.57 7.69 -30.35
C ASP A 156 12.81 7.41 -31.65
N TYR A 157 12.36 8.48 -32.31
CA TYR A 157 11.62 8.38 -33.57
C TYR A 157 12.38 7.66 -34.69
N SER A 158 13.72 7.59 -34.64
CA SER A 158 14.51 6.83 -35.61
C SER A 158 14.39 5.31 -35.43
N LEU A 159 13.89 4.87 -34.27
CA LEU A 159 13.65 3.48 -33.89
C LEU A 159 12.16 3.18 -33.65
N VAL A 160 11.25 4.00 -34.20
CA VAL A 160 9.85 3.63 -34.45
C VAL A 160 9.66 3.28 -35.94
N PRO A 161 10.39 2.32 -36.54
CA PRO A 161 9.85 1.65 -37.71
C PRO A 161 8.64 0.84 -37.25
N GLU A 162 7.71 0.58 -38.17
CA GLU A 162 6.55 -0.29 -37.96
C GLU A 162 6.91 -1.66 -37.33
N ASP A 163 8.19 -2.04 -37.38
CA ASP A 163 8.78 -3.27 -36.81
C ASP A 163 9.08 -3.23 -35.30
N ALA A 164 9.14 -2.06 -34.66
CA ALA A 164 9.44 -1.97 -33.22
C ALA A 164 8.25 -2.38 -32.34
N VAL A 165 7.05 -2.34 -32.92
CA VAL A 165 5.78 -2.58 -32.25
C VAL A 165 5.36 -4.03 -32.51
N THR A 166 5.83 -4.96 -31.67
CA THR A 166 5.33 -6.33 -31.70
C THR A 166 3.96 -6.37 -31.02
N VAL A 167 2.90 -6.39 -31.82
CA VAL A 167 1.52 -6.51 -31.34
C VAL A 167 1.07 -7.96 -31.44
N SER A 168 0.25 -8.41 -30.50
CA SER A 168 -0.42 -9.71 -30.58
C SER A 168 -1.11 -9.88 -31.95
N ALA A 169 -1.02 -11.09 -32.53
CA ALA A 169 -1.45 -11.37 -33.89
C ALA A 169 -2.93 -11.02 -34.15
N ASP A 170 -3.76 -10.99 -33.11
CA ASP A 170 -5.20 -10.79 -33.19
C ASP A 170 -5.66 -9.36 -32.93
N MET A 171 -4.71 -8.42 -32.79
CA MET A 171 -4.98 -7.03 -32.44
C MET A 171 -4.56 -6.08 -33.57
N ASN A 172 -5.41 -5.09 -33.84
CA ASN A 172 -5.03 -3.87 -34.55
C ASN A 172 -4.49 -2.86 -33.55
N TYR A 173 -3.69 -1.92 -34.03
CA TYR A 173 -3.18 -0.84 -33.20
C TYR A 173 -3.07 0.48 -33.96
N SER A 174 -3.06 1.57 -33.22
CA SER A 174 -2.65 2.90 -33.70
C SER A 174 -1.76 3.55 -32.66
N VAL A 175 -0.73 4.26 -33.12
CA VAL A 175 0.18 5.02 -32.26
C VAL A 175 0.18 6.46 -32.70
N ASN A 176 0.05 7.38 -31.74
CA ASN A 176 0.28 8.80 -31.93
C ASN A 176 1.38 9.23 -30.96
N ALA A 177 2.52 9.67 -31.47
CA ALA A 177 3.72 9.92 -30.68
C ALA A 177 4.17 11.38 -30.74
N GLU A 178 4.39 11.96 -29.56
CA GLU A 178 5.00 13.27 -29.30
C GLU A 178 6.37 13.10 -28.60
N ALA A 179 7.14 14.20 -28.49
CA ALA A 179 8.54 14.10 -28.09
C ALA A 179 8.73 13.47 -26.69
N SER A 180 7.77 13.69 -25.80
CA SER A 180 7.77 13.26 -24.39
C SER A 180 6.55 12.41 -24.01
N SER A 181 5.73 12.01 -24.97
CA SER A 181 4.59 11.13 -24.73
C SER A 181 4.19 10.37 -25.97
N PHE A 182 3.48 9.27 -25.82
CA PHE A 182 2.78 8.64 -26.93
C PHE A 182 1.50 7.99 -26.43
N LYS A 183 0.48 8.02 -27.29
CA LYS A 183 -0.80 7.40 -27.07
C LYS A 183 -0.94 6.19 -27.96
N ILE A 184 -1.41 5.10 -27.40
CA ILE A 184 -1.69 3.87 -28.11
C ILE A 184 -3.16 3.52 -27.94
N VAL A 185 -3.75 3.01 -29.01
CA VAL A 185 -5.03 2.32 -29.01
C VAL A 185 -4.81 0.95 -29.63
N LEU A 186 -5.17 -0.12 -28.92
CA LEU A 186 -5.23 -1.49 -29.46
C LEU A 186 -6.67 -1.98 -29.44
N TRP A 187 -7.09 -2.74 -30.45
CA TRP A 187 -8.43 -3.35 -30.51
C TRP A 187 -8.43 -4.68 -31.27
N ALA A 188 -9.36 -5.56 -30.92
CA ALA A 188 -9.53 -6.86 -31.54
C ALA A 188 -9.82 -6.72 -33.04
N LYS A 189 -9.11 -7.47 -33.89
CA LYS A 189 -9.27 -7.41 -35.36
C LYS A 189 -10.67 -7.78 -35.83
N ASP A 190 -11.26 -8.76 -35.17
CA ASP A 190 -12.60 -9.30 -35.45
C ASP A 190 -13.69 -8.65 -34.58
N GLY A 191 -13.29 -7.74 -33.67
CA GLY A 191 -14.17 -7.12 -32.67
C GLY A 191 -14.72 -8.09 -31.63
N ARG A 192 -14.13 -9.28 -31.46
CA ARG A 192 -14.67 -10.35 -30.60
C ARG A 192 -13.60 -11.11 -29.82
N THR A 193 -12.41 -11.27 -30.37
CA THR A 193 -11.32 -12.01 -29.72
C THR A 193 -10.68 -11.10 -28.68
N ALA A 194 -10.92 -11.43 -27.41
CA ALA A 194 -10.34 -10.71 -26.28
C ALA A 194 -8.83 -10.92 -26.18
N MET A 195 -8.14 -9.90 -25.67
CA MET A 195 -6.73 -9.99 -25.32
C MET A 195 -6.51 -11.06 -24.27
N THR A 196 -5.34 -11.69 -24.33
CA THR A 196 -4.83 -12.59 -23.29
C THR A 196 -3.70 -11.90 -22.54
N ASP A 197 -3.57 -12.21 -21.25
CA ASP A 197 -2.42 -11.85 -20.43
C ASP A 197 -1.10 -12.04 -21.19
N GLY A 198 -0.22 -11.04 -21.11
CA GLY A 198 1.05 -11.06 -21.81
C GLY A 198 1.45 -9.72 -22.43
N ALA A 199 2.49 -9.76 -23.25
CA ALA A 199 3.03 -8.59 -23.92
C ALA A 199 2.03 -8.03 -24.95
N LEU A 200 1.77 -6.73 -24.87
CA LEU A 200 0.91 -6.02 -25.82
C LEU A 200 1.73 -5.28 -26.88
N ILE A 201 2.77 -4.57 -26.44
CA ILE A 201 3.61 -3.75 -27.29
C ILE A 201 4.98 -3.56 -26.63
N SER A 202 6.01 -3.40 -27.44
CA SER A 202 7.31 -2.92 -27.00
C SER A 202 7.77 -1.72 -27.85
N PHE A 203 8.67 -0.90 -27.30
CA PHE A 203 9.25 0.25 -28.00
C PHE A 203 10.64 0.56 -27.43
N LYS A 204 11.51 1.19 -28.22
CA LYS A 204 12.83 1.63 -27.75
C LYS A 204 12.82 3.12 -27.41
N ILE A 205 13.55 3.47 -26.36
CA ILE A 205 13.68 4.86 -25.91
C ILE A 205 15.15 5.31 -25.88
N LYS A 206 15.38 6.62 -26.04
CA LYS A 206 16.71 7.25 -25.90
C LYS A 206 16.73 8.19 -24.70
N LYS A 207 17.85 8.14 -23.97
CA LYS A 207 18.14 9.05 -22.85
C LYS A 207 18.40 10.45 -23.39
N ASP A 208 17.74 11.45 -22.83
CA ASP A 208 17.89 12.86 -23.22
C ASP A 208 18.85 13.57 -22.26
N GLY A 209 20.01 12.97 -22.01
CA GLY A 209 21.05 13.51 -21.12
C GLY A 209 20.73 13.58 -19.62
N ALA A 210 19.49 13.36 -19.18
CA ALA A 210 19.12 13.37 -17.76
C ALA A 210 19.67 12.15 -17.02
N GLU A 211 20.15 12.25 -15.77
CA GLU A 211 20.73 11.11 -15.04
C GLU A 211 19.70 10.01 -14.70
N LYS A 212 18.46 10.41 -14.42
CA LYS A 212 17.31 9.54 -14.15
C LYS A 212 16.19 9.87 -15.10
N ALA A 213 15.38 8.87 -15.42
CA ALA A 213 14.20 9.06 -16.22
C ALA A 213 13.03 8.24 -15.71
N VAL A 214 11.81 8.74 -15.93
CA VAL A 214 10.58 8.13 -15.43
C VAL A 214 9.63 7.93 -16.61
N LEU A 215 9.05 6.73 -16.71
CA LEU A 215 7.90 6.49 -17.58
C LEU A 215 6.67 6.25 -16.74
N THR A 216 5.59 6.90 -17.14
CA THR A 216 4.29 6.77 -16.50
C THR A 216 3.25 6.39 -17.54
N LEU A 217 2.59 5.26 -17.34
CA LEU A 217 1.40 4.85 -18.07
C LEU A 217 0.18 5.45 -17.36
N GLN A 218 -0.54 6.31 -18.06
CA GLN A 218 -1.66 7.07 -17.52
C GLN A 218 -2.81 7.14 -18.53
N ARG A 219 -3.95 7.68 -18.07
CA ARG A 219 -5.17 7.88 -18.89
C ARG A 219 -5.57 6.62 -19.64
N ALA A 220 -5.42 5.48 -18.97
CA ALA A 220 -5.64 4.18 -19.56
C ALA A 220 -7.10 3.78 -19.41
N THR A 221 -7.68 3.25 -20.48
CA THR A 221 -9.04 2.73 -20.51
C THR A 221 -9.05 1.40 -21.24
N VAL A 222 -9.87 0.46 -20.77
CA VAL A 222 -10.08 -0.84 -21.39
C VAL A 222 -11.57 -1.02 -21.69
N SER A 223 -11.88 -1.65 -22.81
CA SER A 223 -13.24 -1.90 -23.29
C SER A 223 -13.50 -3.41 -23.36
N ASP A 224 -14.68 -3.85 -22.89
CA ASP A 224 -15.17 -5.23 -23.08
C ASP A 224 -16.14 -5.38 -24.27
N GLY A 225 -16.38 -4.28 -25.00
CA GLY A 225 -17.35 -4.20 -26.09
C GLY A 225 -18.73 -3.69 -25.67
N ASP A 226 -19.08 -3.79 -24.38
CA ASP A 226 -20.32 -3.27 -23.81
C ASP A 226 -20.11 -1.94 -23.07
N GLY A 227 -18.91 -1.74 -22.51
CA GLY A 227 -18.54 -0.53 -21.80
C GLY A 227 -17.03 -0.29 -21.76
N ASP A 228 -16.67 0.95 -21.41
CA ASP A 228 -15.29 1.39 -21.21
C ASP A 228 -15.03 1.61 -19.72
N TYR A 229 -13.84 1.23 -19.27
CA TYR A 229 -13.45 1.26 -17.87
C TYR A 229 -12.04 1.80 -17.73
N THR A 230 -11.81 2.67 -16.75
CA THR A 230 -10.45 3.12 -16.46
C THR A 230 -9.57 1.98 -15.95
N VAL A 231 -8.30 2.05 -16.31
CA VAL A 231 -7.23 1.15 -15.87
C VAL A 231 -6.28 1.96 -14.98
N PRO A 232 -5.84 1.42 -13.84
CA PRO A 232 -4.91 2.11 -12.95
C PRO A 232 -3.61 2.51 -13.66
N GLN A 233 -3.04 3.63 -13.22
CA GLN A 233 -1.75 4.11 -13.69
C GLN A 233 -0.61 3.17 -13.24
N SER A 234 0.42 3.05 -14.08
CA SER A 234 1.67 2.33 -13.79
C SER A 234 2.87 3.25 -14.00
N THR A 235 3.97 3.06 -13.26
CA THR A 235 5.17 3.91 -13.37
C THR A 235 6.43 3.09 -13.15
N ILE A 236 7.48 3.40 -13.90
CA ILE A 236 8.82 2.79 -13.76
C ILE A 236 9.89 3.89 -13.81
N GLU A 237 10.90 3.77 -12.97
CA GLU A 237 12.12 4.58 -13.03
C GLU A 237 13.21 3.83 -13.80
N ILE A 238 13.91 4.54 -14.68
CA ILE A 238 15.02 4.06 -15.49
C ILE A 238 16.27 4.85 -15.13
N ILE A 239 17.37 4.11 -14.89
CA ILE A 239 18.67 4.64 -14.49
C ILE A 239 19.66 4.59 -15.68
#